data_AF-A0A6S6RXP9-F1
#
_entry.id   AF-A0A6S6RXP9-F1
#
_cell.length_a   1.000
_cell.length_b   1.000
_cell.length_c   1.000
_cell.angle_alpha   90.00
_cell.angle_beta   90.00
_cell.angle_gamma   90.00
#
_symmetry.space_group_name_H-M   'P 1'
#
loop_
_entity.id
_entity.type
_entity.pdbx_description
1 polymer ?
#
loop_
_entity_poly.entity_id
_entity_poly.type
_entity_poly.pdbx_seq_one_letter_code
_entity_poly.pdbx_strand_id
1 'polypeptide(L)'
;MIKTTDRKLVVGLEIGTSKVSALVGEILPDGMVNIIGVGNCPCRGMDKGGVNDLESVVKCMQRAIDQAELMADCAKYHRFIWCFLARTLVAKMK
;
A
#
# COMPACT_ATOMS: atom_id res chain seq x y z
N MET A 1 -0.27 -22.05 18.93
CA MET A 1 -1.10 -20.99 18.30
C MET A 1 -0.50 -19.65 18.70
N ILE A 2 0.19 -18.97 17.78
CA ILE A 2 0.84 -17.68 18.08
C ILE A 2 -0.28 -16.64 18.24
N LYS A 3 -0.45 -16.17 19.48
CA LYS A 3 -1.23 -14.96 19.79
C LYS A 3 -0.72 -13.87 18.85
N THR A 4 -1.60 -13.37 17.98
CA THR A 4 -1.35 -12.15 17.22
C THR A 4 -1.34 -11.03 18.27
N THR A 5 -0.17 -10.81 18.87
CA THR A 5 0.13 -9.64 19.70
C THR A 5 -0.33 -8.42 18.92
N ASP A 6 -0.89 -7.45 19.62
CA ASP A 6 -1.33 -6.13 19.14
C ASP A 6 -0.15 -5.35 18.54
N ARG A 7 0.42 -5.86 17.45
CA ARG A 7 1.47 -5.22 16.67
C ARG A 7 0.76 -4.13 15.90
N LYS A 8 0.97 -2.88 16.33
CA LYS A 8 0.42 -1.71 15.67
C LYS A 8 1.11 -1.54 14.34
N LEU A 9 0.53 -2.16 13.32
CA LEU A 9 1.05 -2.15 11.95
C LEU A 9 0.46 -0.96 11.21
N VAL A 10 1.32 -0.26 10.47
CA VAL A 10 0.97 0.89 9.64
C VAL A 10 1.33 0.59 8.20
N VAL A 11 0.41 0.89 7.29
CA VAL A 11 0.64 0.76 5.86
C VAL A 11 0.49 2.13 5.22
N GLY A 12 1.53 2.57 4.53
CA GLY A 12 1.52 3.74 3.67
C GLY A 12 1.36 3.33 2.22
N LEU A 13 0.43 3.94 1.50
CA LEU A 13 0.32 3.79 0.06
C LEU A 13 0.42 5.16 -0.60
N GLU A 14 1.38 5.30 -1.50
CA GLU A 14 1.58 6.50 -2.31
C GLU A 14 1.25 6.19 -3.78
N ILE A 15 0.30 6.94 -4.34
CA ILE A 15 -0.07 6.85 -5.75
C ILE A 15 0.40 8.14 -6.44
N GLY A 16 1.60 8.08 -7.01
CA GLY A 16 2.16 9.12 -7.86
C GLY A 16 1.72 8.99 -9.32
N THR A 17 2.04 10.00 -10.13
CA THR A 17 1.79 10.00 -11.59
C THR A 17 2.69 9.00 -12.33
N SER A 18 3.90 8.77 -11.84
CA SER A 18 4.90 7.92 -12.49
C SER A 18 5.18 6.59 -11.76
N LYS A 19 4.81 6.50 -10.48
CA LYS A 19 5.05 5.32 -9.65
C LYS A 19 4.02 5.20 -8.54
N VAL A 20 3.75 3.96 -8.16
CA VAL A 20 3.01 3.58 -6.96
C VAL A 20 4.01 2.97 -5.99
N SER A 21 3.92 3.31 -4.71
CA SER A 21 4.78 2.76 -3.67
C SER A 21 3.97 2.40 -2.45
N ALA A 22 4.21 1.21 -1.91
CA ALA A 22 3.59 0.71 -0.69
C ALA A 22 4.69 0.49 0.35
N LEU A 23 4.40 0.86 1.59
CA LEU A 23 5.30 0.70 2.73
C LEU A 23 4.53 0.08 3.87
N VAL A 24 5.11 -0.94 4.50
CA VAL A 24 4.58 -1.60 5.68
C VAL A 24 5.58 -1.40 6.81
N GLY A 25 5.11 -0.81 7.90
CA GLY A 25 5.87 -0.60 9.11
C GLY A 25 5.16 -1.16 10.33
N GLU A 26 5.94 -1.52 11.34
CA GLU A 26 5.47 -1.89 12.67
C GLU A 26 5.85 -0.78 13.66
N ILE A 27 4.89 -0.32 14.44
CA ILE A 27 5.15 0.61 15.54
C ILE A 27 5.60 -0.22 16.75
N LEU A 28 6.84 0.01 17.16
CA LEU A 28 7.43 -0.58 18.35
C LEU A 28 6.85 0.07 19.64
N PRO A 29 6.96 -0.59 20.80
CA PRO A 29 6.45 -0.07 22.07
C PRO A 29 7.08 1.27 22.52
N ASP A 30 8.26 1.59 22.00
CA ASP A 30 8.97 2.86 22.21
C ASP A 30 8.46 4.02 21.31
N GLY A 31 7.51 3.73 20.43
CA GLY A 31 6.94 4.68 19.48
C GLY A 31 7.72 4.82 18.17
N MET A 32 8.82 4.08 17.98
CA MET A 32 9.55 4.06 16.72
C MET A 32 8.84 3.20 15.67
N VAL A 33 8.92 3.64 14.41
CA VAL A 33 8.38 2.87 13.27
C VAL A 33 9.50 2.07 12.65
N ASN A 34 9.39 0.75 12.71
CA ASN A 34 10.29 -0.16 12.02
C ASN A 34 9.71 -0.54 10.66
N ILE A 35 10.44 -0.31 9.57
CA ILE A 35 9.98 -0.68 8.22
C ILE A 35 10.28 -2.15 7.97
N ILE A 36 9.22 -2.94 7.78
CA ILE A 36 9.32 -4.39 7.58
C ILE A 36 9.08 -4.79 6.12
N GLY A 37 8.47 -3.92 5.32
CA GLY A 37 8.20 -4.22 3.90
C GLY A 37 8.09 -2.96 3.05
N VAL A 38 8.59 -3.04 1.83
CA VAL A 38 8.52 -1.96 0.82
C VAL A 38 8.18 -2.58 -0.52
N GLY A 39 7.27 -1.98 -1.25
CA GLY A 39 6.96 -2.37 -2.62
C GLY A 39 6.84 -1.16 -3.51
N ASN A 40 7.29 -1.28 -4.75
CA ASN A 40 7.20 -0.21 -5.71
C ASN A 40 6.82 -0.75 -7.09
N CYS A 41 6.05 0.04 -7.82
CA CYS A 41 5.66 -0.31 -9.18
C CYS A 41 5.62 0.95 -10.05
N PRO A 42 6.37 1.01 -11.15
CA PRO A 42 6.25 2.10 -12.11
C PRO A 42 4.85 2.05 -12.75
N CYS A 43 4.15 3.18 -12.75
CA CYS A 43 2.79 3.28 -13.28
C CYS A 43 2.68 4.51 -14.19
N ARG A 44 1.96 4.39 -15.30
CA ARG A 44 1.64 5.52 -16.20
C ARG A 44 0.13 5.80 -16.28
N GLY A 45 -0.66 5.15 -15.43
CA GLY A 45 -2.12 5.26 -15.44
C GLY A 45 -2.66 6.52 -14.75
N MET A 46 -1.79 7.42 -14.31
CA MET A 46 -2.12 8.66 -13.63
C MET A 46 -1.51 9.84 -14.39
N ASP A 47 -2.33 10.81 -14.80
CA ASP A 47 -1.88 12.04 -15.47
C ASP A 47 -2.61 13.25 -14.89
N LYS A 48 -1.89 14.37 -14.72
CA LYS A 48 -2.41 15.65 -14.18
C LYS A 48 -3.23 15.54 -12.88
N GLY A 49 -2.96 14.52 -12.05
CA GLY A 49 -3.68 14.29 -10.80
C GLY A 49 -4.96 13.46 -10.93
N GLY A 50 -5.36 13.09 -12.15
CA GLY A 50 -6.47 12.19 -12.44
C GLY A 50 -6.02 10.79 -12.83
N VAL A 51 -6.94 9.83 -12.74
CA VAL A 51 -6.75 8.46 -13.20
C VAL A 51 -7.09 8.38 -14.70
N ASN A 52 -6.09 8.17 -15.54
CA ASN A 52 -6.26 8.02 -16.99
C ASN A 52 -6.48 6.56 -17.40
N ASP A 53 -5.85 5.61 -16.68
CA ASP A 53 -6.03 4.17 -16.92
C ASP A 53 -6.13 3.41 -15.59
N LEU A 54 -7.37 3.21 -15.14
CA LEU A 54 -7.67 2.55 -13.88
C LEU A 54 -7.06 1.15 -13.80
N GLU A 55 -7.10 0.36 -14.88
CA GLU A 55 -6.58 -1.01 -14.85
C GLU A 55 -5.07 -1.04 -14.61
N SER A 56 -4.32 -0.17 -15.28
CA SER A 56 -2.88 -0.06 -15.05
C SER A 56 -2.57 0.40 -13.63
N VAL A 57 -3.31 1.37 -13.10
CA VAL A 57 -3.13 1.80 -11.70
C VAL A 57 -3.41 0.64 -10.76
N VAL A 58 -4.55 -0.07 -10.92
CA VAL A 58 -4.94 -1.21 -10.08
C VAL A 58 -3.90 -2.33 -10.12
N LYS A 59 -3.39 -2.70 -11.30
CA LYS A 59 -2.33 -3.71 -11.44
C LYS A 59 -1.03 -3.26 -10.77
N CYS A 60 -0.65 -1.98 -10.90
CA CYS A 60 0.55 -1.45 -10.25
C CYS A 60 0.42 -1.39 -8.73
N MET A 61 -0.75 -1.00 -8.23
CA MET A 61 -1.06 -1.01 -6.80
C MET A 61 -1.00 -2.42 -6.25
N GLN A 62 -1.66 -3.39 -6.89
CA GLN A 62 -1.63 -4.79 -6.46
C GLN A 62 -0.19 -5.29 -6.37
N ARG A 63 0.63 -5.04 -7.40
CA ARG A 63 2.04 -5.44 -7.39
C ARG A 63 2.86 -4.79 -6.28
N ALA A 64 2.67 -3.50 -6.03
CA ALA A 64 3.37 -2.80 -4.97
C ALA A 64 2.96 -3.35 -3.59
N ILE A 65 1.69 -3.65 -3.39
CA ILE A 65 1.17 -4.25 -2.16
C ILE A 65 1.72 -5.66 -1.98
N ASP A 66 1.61 -6.51 -3.00
CA ASP A 66 2.08 -7.89 -2.97
C ASP A 66 3.58 -7.96 -2.60
N GLN A 67 4.40 -7.06 -3.17
CA GLN A 67 5.81 -6.96 -2.81
C GLN A 67 6.02 -6.57 -1.34
N ALA A 68 5.28 -5.57 -0.85
CA ALA A 68 5.41 -5.12 0.52
C ALA A 68 4.91 -6.17 1.53
N GLU A 69 3.83 -6.89 1.21
CA GLU A 69 3.30 -7.99 2.01
C GLU A 69 4.24 -9.20 2.03
N LEU A 70 4.82 -9.55 0.87
CA LEU A 70 5.81 -10.62 0.75
C LEU A 70 7.06 -10.31 1.58
N MET A 71 7.55 -9.07 1.54
CA MET A 71 8.70 -8.65 2.35
C MET A 71 8.40 -8.62 3.84
N ALA A 72 7.17 -8.23 4.22
CA ALA A 72 6.73 -8.20 5.62
C ALA A 72 6.36 -9.59 6.18
N ASP A 73 6.45 -10.66 5.36
CA ASP A 73 5.99 -12.03 5.67
C ASP A 73 4.61 -12.05 6.35
N CYS A 74 3.70 -11.20 5.88
CA CYS A 74 2.41 -11.04 6.52
C CYS A 74 1.28 -10.85 5.50
N ALA A 75 0.47 -11.91 5.37
CA ALA A 75 -0.61 -12.04 4.39
C ALA A 75 -1.96 -11.41 4.85
N LYS A 76 -1.97 -10.59 5.90
CA LYS A 76 -3.22 -10.16 6.58
C LYS A 76 -3.72 -8.75 6.17
N TYR A 77 -3.08 -8.05 5.23
CA TYR A 77 -3.37 -6.61 4.99
C TYR A 77 -4.29 -6.32 3.81
N HIS A 78 -4.61 -7.31 2.98
CA HIS A 78 -5.49 -7.19 1.82
C HIS A 78 -6.78 -6.36 2.09
N ARG A 79 -7.47 -6.60 3.22
CA ARG A 79 -8.75 -5.92 3.53
C ARG A 79 -8.58 -4.45 3.97
N PHE A 80 -7.51 -4.13 4.70
CA PHE A 80 -7.27 -2.76 5.19
C PHE A 80 -6.78 -1.86 4.06
N ILE A 81 -5.88 -2.37 3.22
CA ILE A 81 -5.32 -1.62 2.11
C ILE A 81 -6.41 -1.34 1.07
N TRP A 82 -7.26 -2.31 0.75
CA TRP A 82 -8.34 -2.12 -0.23
C TRP A 82 -9.36 -1.05 0.18
N CYS A 83 -9.64 -0.91 1.49
CA CYS A 83 -10.56 0.11 1.99
C CYS A 83 -9.96 1.54 1.83
N PHE A 84 -8.66 1.69 2.10
CA PHE A 84 -7.94 2.94 1.89
C PHE A 84 -7.79 3.28 0.41
N LEU A 85 -7.58 2.26 -0.42
CA LEU A 85 -7.49 2.32 -1.88
C LEU A 85 -8.78 2.85 -2.50
N ALA A 86 -9.92 2.25 -2.13
CA ALA A 86 -11.22 2.62 -2.66
C ALA A 86 -11.52 4.09 -2.39
N ARG A 87 -11.20 4.59 -1.19
CA ARG A 87 -11.36 6.02 -0.86
C ARG A 87 -10.43 6.92 -1.68
N THR A 88 -9.16 6.54 -1.82
CA THR A 88 -8.15 7.38 -2.48
C THR A 88 -8.36 7.44 -4.01
N LEU A 89 -8.70 6.32 -4.64
CA LEU A 89 -8.99 6.28 -6.08
C LEU A 89 -10.30 7.00 -6.40
N VAL A 90 -11.35 6.79 -5.61
CA VAL A 90 -12.63 7.51 -5.79
C VAL A 90 -12.43 9.02 -5.62
N ALA A 91 -11.52 9.46 -4.75
CA ALA A 91 -11.17 10.87 -4.61
C ALA A 91 -10.40 11.44 -5.80
N LYS A 92 -9.56 10.63 -6.49
CA LYS A 92 -8.77 11.05 -7.67
C LYS A 92 -9.48 10.84 -9.01
N MET A 93 -10.66 10.22 -9.01
CA MET A 93 -11.51 10.04 -10.20
C MET A 93 -12.52 11.18 -10.41
N LYS A 94 -12.56 12.17 -9.52
CA LYS A 94 -13.32 13.41 -9.66
C LYS A 94 -12.41 14.54 -10.09
#